data_AF-A0A672MS61-F1
#
_entry.id   AF-A0A672MS61-F1
#
_cell.length_a   1.000
_cell.length_b   1.000
_cell.length_c   1.000
_cell.angle_alpha   90.00
_cell.angle_beta   90.00
_cell.angle_gamma   90.00
#
_symmetry.space_group_name_H-M   'P 1'
#
loop_
_entity.id
_entity.type
_entity.pdbx_description
1 polymer ?
#
loop_
_entity_poly.entity_id
_entity_poly.type
_entity_poly.pdbx_seq_one_letter_code
_entity_poly.pdbx_strand_id
1 'polypeptide(L)'
;MLRHKRHFPCELISALKEVVLFNITLTIHCEVSNNSQIMLFLCVRWSSSSGSSRLFSTLAQTLSSAALEDSHVDSDDYEYEQADPDALLRECEAVLKNRPPRMHRDFVMTRACSLQNTPIRIMQWNILAQALGEGKDGFVRCPMEALNWSERKYLILEEILTYRPDVLCLQEVDHYFDTFRPVLASLGYQSSFCPKPCSPCLDVHNNNGPDGCALFFNRRRFQLLHTAHLRLSVMMLKTNQVAVVATLRCRLTGQVFCVAVTHLKARSGWEAFRSAQGAHLLQQLCDLTTQSEEGIPLVVCGDFNAEPSEEVYRCFMTSPLGLDSAYKCLSEDRNTEPPYTSWKIRPSGESRSTLDYIWYSERAFQVDTVLRIPNEEQIGPDRLPSYHYPSDHLSLVCDLSFSQQPHRLM
;
A
#
# COMPACT_ATOMS: atom_id res chain seq x y z
N MET A 1 -59.02 34.46 -27.13
CA MET A 1 -59.91 33.30 -27.32
C MET A 1 -59.06 32.08 -27.65
N LEU A 2 -59.41 30.95 -27.04
CA LEU A 2 -59.00 29.57 -27.36
C LEU A 2 -57.58 29.09 -27.01
N ARG A 3 -57.55 28.45 -25.83
CA ARG A 3 -56.69 27.33 -25.43
C ARG A 3 -56.55 26.29 -26.53
N HIS A 4 -55.35 25.74 -26.69
CA HIS A 4 -55.19 24.33 -27.08
C HIS A 4 -54.09 23.67 -26.25
N LYS A 5 -54.54 22.80 -25.34
CA LYS A 5 -53.75 21.74 -24.72
C LYS A 5 -53.20 20.84 -25.83
N ARG A 6 -51.92 20.47 -25.76
CA ARG A 6 -51.43 19.22 -26.36
C ARG A 6 -51.11 18.27 -25.22
N HIS A 7 -51.96 17.26 -25.10
CA HIS A 7 -51.70 16.04 -24.35
C HIS A 7 -50.52 15.31 -24.99
N PHE A 8 -49.53 14.94 -24.18
CA PHE A 8 -48.62 13.84 -24.51
C PHE A 8 -49.22 12.56 -23.88
N PRO A 9 -49.39 11.48 -24.65
CA PRO A 9 -50.02 10.26 -24.16
C PRO A 9 -49.11 9.47 -23.20
N CYS A 10 -49.72 8.99 -22.11
CA CYS A 10 -49.19 7.99 -21.19
C CYS A 10 -49.07 6.63 -21.89
N GLU A 11 -48.01 6.41 -22.67
CA GLU A 11 -47.61 5.08 -23.12
C GLU A 11 -46.09 4.99 -23.17
N LEU A 12 -45.43 4.93 -22.01
CA LEU A 12 -44.05 4.41 -21.91
C LEU A 12 -43.77 3.89 -20.50
N ILE A 13 -44.68 3.08 -19.94
CA ILE A 13 -44.44 2.30 -18.72
C ILE A 13 -44.91 0.87 -18.98
N SER A 14 -44.11 0.06 -19.69
CA SER A 14 -44.20 -1.41 -19.62
C SER A 14 -43.02 -2.17 -20.28
N ALA A 15 -41.85 -1.56 -20.46
CA ALA A 15 -40.71 -2.29 -21.05
C ALA A 15 -39.36 -1.87 -20.47
N LEU A 16 -39.12 -2.17 -19.19
CA LEU A 16 -37.77 -2.42 -18.69
C LEU A 16 -37.77 -3.82 -18.11
N LYS A 17 -37.40 -4.77 -18.99
CA LYS A 17 -37.15 -6.17 -18.66
C LYS A 17 -35.98 -6.24 -17.68
N GLU A 18 -36.11 -7.09 -16.67
CA GLU A 18 -35.02 -7.53 -15.81
C GLU A 18 -33.76 -7.84 -16.64
N VAL A 19 -32.64 -7.21 -16.28
CA VAL A 19 -31.31 -7.61 -16.78
C VAL A 19 -30.67 -8.41 -15.65
N VAL A 20 -30.64 -9.73 -15.80
CA VAL A 20 -29.91 -10.63 -14.90
C VAL A 20 -28.48 -10.73 -15.43
N LEU A 21 -27.55 -10.06 -14.75
CA LEU A 21 -26.11 -10.25 -14.89
C LEU A 21 -25.60 -10.81 -13.57
N PHE A 22 -25.00 -12.01 -13.62
CA PHE A 22 -24.26 -12.70 -12.54
C PHE A 22 -24.62 -12.27 -11.10
N ASN A 23 -25.60 -12.95 -10.50
CA ASN A 23 -26.00 -12.87 -9.08
C ASN A 23 -26.48 -11.51 -8.56
N ILE A 24 -26.79 -10.56 -9.44
CA ILE A 24 -27.36 -9.26 -9.06
C ILE A 24 -28.75 -9.12 -9.68
N THR A 25 -29.76 -8.89 -8.82
CA THR A 25 -31.09 -8.46 -9.26
C THR A 25 -31.22 -6.96 -9.05
N LEU A 26 -31.40 -6.21 -10.14
CA LEU A 26 -31.65 -4.75 -10.13
C LEU A 26 -33.15 -4.50 -10.21
N THR A 27 -33.73 -3.90 -9.17
CA THR A 27 -35.13 -3.43 -9.20
C THR A 27 -35.14 -1.91 -9.16
N ILE A 28 -35.77 -1.28 -10.16
CA ILE A 28 -35.90 0.18 -10.24
C ILE A 28 -37.31 0.55 -9.79
N HIS A 29 -37.42 1.31 -8.70
CA HIS A 29 -38.67 1.91 -8.27
C HIS A 29 -38.74 3.36 -8.71
N CYS A 30 -39.84 3.73 -9.36
CA CYS A 30 -40.13 5.10 -9.77
C CYS A 30 -41.27 5.62 -8.89
N GLU A 31 -40.99 6.65 -8.11
CA GLU A 31 -42.00 7.33 -7.29
C GLU A 31 -42.18 8.77 -7.80
N VAL A 32 -43.43 9.15 -8.07
CA VAL A 32 -43.78 10.51 -8.49
C VAL A 32 -44.23 11.28 -7.25
N SER A 33 -43.42 12.23 -6.80
CA SER A 33 -43.82 13.14 -5.72
C SER A 33 -44.70 14.27 -6.24
N ASN A 34 -45.57 14.81 -5.37
CA ASN A 34 -46.57 15.86 -5.69
C ASN A 34 -45.99 17.18 -6.24
N ASN A 35 -44.66 17.34 -6.31
CA ASN A 35 -43.97 18.52 -6.86
C ASN A 35 -43.33 18.29 -8.24
N SER A 36 -43.74 17.26 -9.00
CA SER A 36 -43.25 16.98 -10.36
C SER A 36 -41.75 16.66 -10.46
N GLN A 37 -41.13 16.20 -9.38
CA GLN A 37 -39.80 15.57 -9.42
C GLN A 37 -39.96 14.05 -9.46
N ILE A 38 -39.31 13.42 -10.43
CA ILE A 38 -39.18 11.95 -10.54
C ILE A 38 -37.97 11.53 -9.72
N MET A 39 -38.17 10.73 -8.68
CA MET A 39 -37.08 10.05 -7.98
C MET A 39 -36.97 8.61 -8.48
N LEU A 40 -35.77 8.21 -8.89
CA LEU A 40 -35.42 6.85 -9.27
C LEU A 40 -34.67 6.20 -8.11
N PHE A 41 -35.25 5.16 -7.53
CA PHE A 41 -34.61 4.34 -6.50
C PHE A 41 -34.06 3.07 -7.12
N LEU A 42 -32.74 2.88 -7.04
CA LEU A 42 -32.07 1.66 -7.47
C LEU A 42 -31.92 0.72 -6.26
N CYS A 43 -32.63 -0.41 -6.25
CA CYS A 43 -32.47 -1.43 -5.22
C CYS A 43 -31.63 -2.58 -5.79
N VAL A 44 -30.46 -2.79 -5.20
CA VAL A 44 -29.54 -3.88 -5.55
C VAL A 44 -29.67 -4.98 -4.50
N ARG A 45 -30.17 -6.16 -4.88
CA ARG A 45 -30.19 -7.34 -4.01
C ARG A 45 -29.14 -8.35 -4.45
N TRP A 46 -28.30 -8.75 -3.50
CA TRP A 46 -27.33 -9.84 -3.66
C TRP A 46 -27.91 -11.13 -3.06
N SER A 47 -27.91 -12.21 -3.83
CA SER A 47 -28.13 -13.55 -3.27
C SER A 47 -26.81 -14.05 -2.67
N SER A 48 -26.79 -14.29 -1.35
CA SER A 48 -25.62 -14.76 -0.63
C SER A 48 -25.18 -16.15 -1.11
N SER A 49 -23.99 -16.25 -1.70
CA SER A 49 -23.22 -17.49 -1.70
C SER A 49 -22.43 -17.57 -0.39
N SER A 50 -22.49 -18.72 0.26
CA SER A 50 -21.89 -18.99 1.57
C SER A 50 -20.36 -19.01 1.49
N GLY A 51 -19.69 -18.09 2.18
CA GLY A 51 -18.23 -18.13 2.32
C GLY A 51 -17.54 -16.96 3.05
N SER A 52 -18.21 -15.84 3.35
CA SER A 52 -17.56 -14.70 4.01
C SER A 52 -17.73 -14.72 5.54
N SER A 53 -16.67 -14.39 6.28
CA SER A 53 -16.67 -14.30 7.74
C SER A 53 -17.54 -13.14 8.24
N ARG A 54 -18.11 -13.31 9.45
CA ARG A 54 -19.10 -12.38 10.02
C ARG A 54 -18.57 -10.96 10.25
N LEU A 55 -17.27 -10.78 10.49
CA LEU A 55 -16.67 -9.45 10.68
C LEU A 55 -16.44 -8.72 9.35
N PHE A 56 -15.90 -9.41 8.33
CA PHE A 56 -15.80 -8.85 6.97
C PHE A 56 -17.17 -8.50 6.39
N SER A 57 -18.21 -9.31 6.62
CA SER A 57 -19.56 -8.99 6.16
C SER A 57 -20.17 -7.79 6.91
N THR A 58 -19.89 -7.63 8.20
CA THR A 58 -20.39 -6.51 9.01
C THR A 58 -19.68 -5.19 8.65
N LEU A 59 -18.37 -5.26 8.41
CA LEU A 59 -17.58 -4.12 7.91
C LEU A 59 -17.98 -3.71 6.49
N ALA A 60 -18.23 -4.68 5.59
CA ALA A 60 -18.68 -4.41 4.23
C ALA A 60 -20.14 -3.90 4.15
N GLN A 61 -21.05 -4.41 5.01
CA GLN A 61 -22.45 -3.97 5.04
C GLN A 61 -22.63 -2.53 5.52
N THR A 62 -21.80 -2.07 6.47
CA THR A 62 -21.86 -0.69 6.99
C THR A 62 -21.46 0.35 5.92
N LEU A 63 -20.71 -0.06 4.90
CA LEU A 63 -20.21 0.81 3.83
C LEU A 63 -21.16 0.93 2.63
N SER A 64 -22.09 -0.02 2.42
CA SER A 64 -23.11 0.11 1.35
C SER A 64 -24.20 1.14 1.66
N SER A 65 -24.34 1.59 2.91
CA SER A 65 -25.30 2.63 3.29
C SER A 65 -24.78 4.07 3.12
N ALA A 66 -23.48 4.26 2.87
CA ALA A 66 -22.91 5.57 2.65
C ALA A 66 -22.79 5.83 1.14
N ALA A 67 -23.83 6.44 0.56
CA ALA A 67 -23.81 6.90 -0.82
C ALA A 67 -22.74 7.99 -1.01
N LEU A 68 -22.07 7.92 -2.17
CA LEU A 68 -21.05 8.83 -2.67
C LEU A 68 -21.54 10.29 -2.67
N GLU A 69 -20.97 11.12 -1.79
CA GLU A 69 -20.91 12.57 -2.00
C GLU A 69 -19.45 13.04 -1.91
N ASP A 70 -18.99 13.58 -3.04
CA ASP A 70 -17.70 14.19 -3.24
C ASP A 70 -17.70 15.58 -2.60
N SER A 71 -17.02 15.74 -1.46
CA SER A 71 -16.58 17.05 -0.99
C SER A 71 -15.35 16.93 -0.07
N HIS A 72 -14.32 17.70 -0.41
CA HIS A 72 -13.14 17.93 0.40
C HIS A 72 -13.51 18.57 1.74
N VAL A 73 -13.69 17.76 2.79
CA VAL A 73 -13.57 18.21 4.19
C VAL A 73 -12.87 17.11 4.99
N ASP A 74 -11.68 17.45 5.47
CA ASP A 74 -10.84 16.64 6.35
C ASP A 74 -11.48 16.62 7.75
N SER A 75 -12.35 15.65 8.03
CA SER A 75 -12.85 15.37 9.38
C SER A 75 -13.32 13.91 9.52
N ASP A 76 -12.40 12.95 9.37
CA ASP A 76 -12.65 11.55 9.72
C ASP A 76 -12.43 11.34 11.23
N ASP A 77 -13.34 11.85 12.05
CA ASP A 77 -13.46 11.53 13.49
C ASP A 77 -14.57 10.49 13.72
N TYR A 78 -14.70 9.54 12.79
CA TYR A 78 -15.53 8.37 13.00
C TYR A 78 -14.79 7.43 13.96
N GLU A 79 -15.29 7.31 15.19
CA GLU A 79 -14.92 6.24 16.14
C GLU A 79 -15.28 4.89 15.51
N TYR A 80 -14.38 4.36 14.68
CA TYR A 80 -14.40 2.95 14.33
C TYR A 80 -14.21 2.16 15.63
N GLU A 81 -15.11 1.21 15.92
CA GLU A 81 -14.84 0.17 16.90
C GLU A 81 -13.47 -0.42 16.59
N GLN A 82 -12.54 -0.27 17.54
CA GLN A 82 -11.16 -0.59 17.27
C GLN A 82 -10.99 -2.10 17.27
N ALA A 83 -10.78 -2.67 16.08
CA ALA A 83 -10.63 -4.09 15.91
C ALA A 83 -9.41 -4.60 16.71
N ASP A 84 -9.55 -5.78 17.32
CA ASP A 84 -8.44 -6.46 17.99
C ASP A 84 -7.51 -7.06 16.93
N PRO A 85 -6.25 -6.59 16.80
CA PRO A 85 -5.29 -7.12 15.83
C PRO A 85 -5.03 -8.62 16.04
N ASP A 86 -5.06 -9.10 17.29
CA ASP A 86 -4.82 -10.52 17.58
C ASP A 86 -6.01 -11.38 17.15
N ALA A 87 -7.24 -10.86 17.27
CA ALA A 87 -8.44 -11.53 16.76
C ALA A 87 -8.43 -11.62 15.24
N LEU A 88 -8.06 -10.53 14.55
CA LEU A 88 -7.96 -10.52 13.10
C LEU A 88 -6.84 -11.44 12.60
N LEU A 89 -5.70 -11.49 13.31
CA LEU A 89 -4.61 -12.42 12.98
C LEU A 89 -5.07 -13.88 13.08
N ARG A 90 -5.75 -14.24 14.18
CA ARG A 90 -6.35 -15.58 14.34
C ARG A 90 -7.38 -15.89 13.25
N GLU A 91 -8.12 -14.90 12.77
CA GLU A 91 -9.05 -15.08 11.66
C GLU A 91 -8.31 -15.35 10.34
N CYS A 92 -7.24 -14.61 10.04
CA CYS A 92 -6.40 -14.88 8.89
C CYS A 92 -5.84 -16.31 8.94
N GLU A 93 -5.26 -16.70 10.08
CA GLU A 93 -4.74 -18.05 10.32
C GLU A 93 -5.83 -19.13 10.14
N ALA A 94 -7.05 -18.87 10.59
CA ALA A 94 -8.17 -19.80 10.45
C ALA A 94 -8.63 -19.98 8.99
N VAL A 95 -8.64 -18.90 8.19
CA VAL A 95 -8.92 -18.96 6.75
C VAL A 95 -7.81 -19.71 6.02
N LEU A 96 -6.56 -19.48 6.42
CA LEU A 96 -5.36 -20.05 5.81
C LEU A 96 -4.96 -21.42 6.37
N LYS A 97 -5.74 -22.02 7.27
CA LYS A 97 -5.39 -23.28 7.97
C LYS A 97 -5.04 -24.46 7.06
N ASN A 98 -5.53 -24.46 5.82
CA ASN A 98 -5.27 -25.50 4.82
C ASN A 98 -4.08 -25.17 3.92
N ARG A 99 -3.47 -24.00 4.09
CA ARG A 99 -2.25 -23.58 3.42
C ARG A 99 -1.03 -23.98 4.25
N PRO A 100 0.14 -24.13 3.60
CA PRO A 100 1.39 -24.22 4.33
C PRO A 100 1.58 -22.99 5.23
N PRO A 101 2.26 -23.15 6.39
CA PRO A 101 2.48 -22.03 7.30
C PRO A 101 3.34 -20.95 6.62
N ARG A 102 3.11 -19.71 7.03
CA ARG A 102 3.94 -18.57 6.61
C ARG A 102 5.41 -18.85 6.89
N MET A 103 6.26 -18.28 6.06
CA MET A 103 7.69 -18.32 6.26
C MET A 103 8.08 -17.51 7.50
N HIS A 104 8.69 -18.15 8.49
CA HIS A 104 9.19 -17.45 9.67
C HIS A 104 10.50 -16.72 9.38
N ARG A 105 10.59 -15.46 9.78
CA ARG A 105 11.77 -14.61 9.63
C ARG A 105 12.04 -13.91 10.96
N ASP A 106 13.29 -13.95 11.41
CA ASP A 106 13.70 -13.31 12.66
C ASP A 106 14.22 -11.89 12.42
N PHE A 107 14.09 -11.06 13.45
CA PHE A 107 14.80 -9.78 13.53
C PHE A 107 16.25 -10.01 13.95
N VAL A 108 17.17 -9.36 13.25
CA VAL A 108 18.58 -9.26 13.61
C VAL A 108 18.78 -7.94 14.34
N MET A 109 19.32 -8.00 15.57
CA MET A 109 19.77 -6.81 16.27
C MET A 109 21.02 -6.27 15.59
N THR A 110 20.96 -5.02 15.13
CA THR A 110 22.11 -4.37 14.48
C THR A 110 23.00 -3.66 15.52
N ARG A 111 22.52 -3.50 16.74
CA ARG A 111 23.23 -2.89 17.88
C ARG A 111 22.62 -3.35 19.21
N ALA A 112 23.32 -3.08 20.32
CA ALA A 112 22.72 -3.18 21.64
C ALA A 112 21.64 -2.09 21.79
N CYS A 113 20.39 -2.49 21.99
CA CYS A 113 19.27 -1.56 22.15
C CYS A 113 19.46 -0.73 23.44
N SER A 114 19.33 0.59 23.33
CA SER A 114 19.14 1.45 24.50
C SER A 114 17.69 1.30 24.98
N LEU A 115 17.49 0.95 26.25
CA LEU A 115 16.17 0.85 26.89
C LEU A 115 15.38 2.18 26.92
N GLN A 116 16.00 3.29 26.51
CA GLN A 116 15.41 4.62 26.63
C GLN A 116 14.64 5.09 25.39
N ASN A 117 14.80 4.44 24.23
CA ASN A 117 14.13 4.85 22.98
C ASN A 117 13.04 3.85 22.59
N THR A 118 11.86 4.35 22.24
CA THR A 118 10.80 3.52 21.65
C THR A 118 11.00 3.49 20.13
N PRO A 119 11.45 2.36 19.55
CA PRO A 119 11.76 2.30 18.12
C PRO A 119 10.50 2.45 17.27
N ILE A 120 10.63 3.07 16.11
CA ILE A 120 9.61 3.21 15.08
C ILE A 120 9.77 2.05 14.11
N ARG A 121 8.78 1.16 14.03
CA ARG A 121 8.80 0.06 13.07
C ARG A 121 8.32 0.53 11.71
N ILE A 122 9.19 0.42 10.72
CA ILE A 122 8.92 0.73 9.32
C ILE A 122 8.77 -0.59 8.56
N MET A 123 7.70 -0.74 7.79
CA MET A 123 7.52 -1.83 6.82
C MET A 123 7.40 -1.25 5.42
N GLN A 124 8.19 -1.79 4.49
CA GLN A 124 8.20 -1.48 3.07
C GLN A 124 7.85 -2.75 2.29
N TRP A 125 6.87 -2.69 1.39
CA TRP A 125 6.48 -3.88 0.64
C TRP A 125 5.77 -3.58 -0.69
N ASN A 126 6.33 -4.08 -1.80
CA ASN A 126 5.55 -4.27 -3.01
C ASN A 126 4.66 -5.50 -2.81
N ILE A 127 3.34 -5.29 -2.72
CA ILE A 127 2.41 -6.36 -2.40
C ILE A 127 1.96 -7.16 -3.62
N LEU A 128 2.49 -6.84 -4.81
CA LEU A 128 2.06 -7.33 -6.12
C LEU A 128 0.60 -6.98 -6.38
N ALA A 129 0.25 -6.25 -7.44
CA ALA A 129 -1.16 -5.95 -7.70
C ALA A 129 -1.91 -7.22 -8.11
N GLN A 130 -3.15 -7.40 -7.63
CA GLN A 130 -3.94 -8.60 -7.95
C GLN A 130 -4.14 -8.75 -9.46
N ALA A 131 -4.50 -7.66 -10.13
CA ALA A 131 -4.69 -7.65 -11.58
C ALA A 131 -3.40 -8.05 -12.33
N LEU A 132 -2.23 -7.60 -11.86
CA LEU A 132 -0.96 -7.92 -12.50
C LEU A 132 -0.55 -9.37 -12.28
N GLY A 133 -0.73 -9.88 -11.06
CA GLY A 133 -0.41 -11.26 -10.71
C GLY A 133 -1.17 -12.27 -11.57
N GLU A 134 -2.47 -12.09 -11.74
CA GLU A 134 -3.29 -12.99 -12.56
C GLU A 134 -3.14 -12.75 -14.07
N GLY A 135 -2.98 -11.48 -14.50
CA GLY A 135 -3.18 -11.10 -15.90
C GLY A 135 -1.92 -10.80 -16.71
N LYS A 136 -0.80 -10.40 -16.07
CA LYS A 136 0.37 -9.87 -16.80
C LYS A 136 1.69 -10.48 -16.39
N ASP A 137 1.81 -10.93 -15.15
CA ASP A 137 3.13 -11.23 -14.59
C ASP A 137 3.69 -12.59 -15.00
N GLY A 138 2.81 -13.56 -15.26
CA GLY A 138 3.16 -14.84 -15.84
C GLY A 138 4.07 -15.68 -14.94
N PHE A 139 3.75 -15.81 -13.65
CA PHE A 139 4.53 -16.63 -12.71
C PHE A 139 4.44 -18.12 -13.05
N VAL A 140 5.37 -18.62 -13.88
CA VAL A 140 5.28 -19.96 -14.49
C VAL A 140 5.45 -21.13 -13.51
N ARG A 141 5.92 -20.86 -12.29
CA ARG A 141 6.08 -21.84 -11.21
C ARG A 141 5.09 -21.63 -10.06
N CYS A 142 4.29 -20.56 -10.09
CA CYS A 142 3.29 -20.29 -9.08
C CYS A 142 1.95 -20.94 -9.48
N PRO A 143 1.32 -21.76 -8.61
CA PRO A 143 -0.04 -22.23 -8.83
C PRO A 143 -1.03 -21.07 -8.89
N MET A 144 -1.95 -21.08 -9.84
CA MET A 144 -2.95 -20.00 -10.00
C MET A 144 -3.83 -19.82 -8.76
N GLU A 145 -4.06 -20.90 -8.01
CA GLU A 145 -4.81 -20.89 -6.76
C GLU A 145 -4.10 -20.09 -5.66
N ALA A 146 -2.76 -20.03 -5.68
CA ALA A 146 -1.98 -19.21 -4.75
C ALA A 146 -2.11 -17.70 -5.05
N LEU A 147 -2.45 -17.36 -6.30
CA LEU A 147 -2.65 -15.97 -6.72
C LEU A 147 -4.07 -15.47 -6.42
N ASN A 148 -5.02 -16.34 -6.05
CA ASN A 148 -6.41 -15.96 -5.88
C ASN A 148 -6.59 -14.91 -4.76
N TRP A 149 -7.22 -13.78 -5.09
CA TRP A 149 -7.44 -12.67 -4.16
C TRP A 149 -8.16 -13.08 -2.87
N SER A 150 -9.09 -14.04 -2.95
CA SER A 150 -9.89 -14.48 -1.81
C SER A 150 -9.04 -14.98 -0.64
N GLU A 151 -7.84 -15.47 -0.92
CA GLU A 151 -6.87 -15.92 0.10
C GLU A 151 -5.64 -15.02 0.17
N ARG A 152 -5.15 -14.51 -0.96
CA ARG A 152 -3.93 -13.67 -1.02
C ARG A 152 -4.03 -12.45 -0.11
N LYS A 153 -5.23 -11.85 0.01
CA LYS A 153 -5.48 -10.76 0.94
C LYS A 153 -5.21 -11.13 2.41
N TYR A 154 -5.55 -12.36 2.82
CA TYR A 154 -5.32 -12.82 4.19
C TYR A 154 -3.84 -13.10 4.46
N LEU A 155 -3.09 -13.57 3.47
CA LEU A 155 -1.62 -13.70 3.58
C LEU A 155 -0.95 -12.31 3.73
N ILE A 156 -1.42 -11.31 2.98
CA ILE A 156 -0.92 -9.93 3.11
C ILE A 156 -1.25 -9.35 4.50
N LEU A 157 -2.49 -9.56 4.97
CA LEU A 157 -2.91 -9.11 6.29
C LEU A 157 -2.17 -9.84 7.41
N GLU A 158 -1.97 -11.15 7.30
CA GLU A 158 -1.20 -11.97 8.26
C GLU A 158 0.24 -11.44 8.39
N GLU A 159 0.90 -11.10 7.29
CA GLU A 159 2.25 -10.50 7.29
C GLU A 159 2.26 -9.15 8.05
N ILE A 160 1.31 -8.26 7.73
CA ILE A 160 1.21 -6.93 8.38
C ILE A 160 0.91 -7.07 9.88
N LEU A 161 -0.03 -7.93 10.25
CA LEU A 161 -0.44 -8.17 11.64
C LEU A 161 0.63 -8.91 12.45
N THR A 162 1.45 -9.72 11.80
CA THR A 162 2.61 -10.37 12.44
C THR A 162 3.62 -9.31 12.86
N TYR A 163 4.00 -8.41 11.94
CA TYR A 163 5.07 -7.45 12.21
C TYR A 163 4.62 -6.16 12.89
N ARG A 164 3.34 -5.80 12.82
CA ARG A 164 2.73 -4.61 13.47
C ARG A 164 3.53 -3.32 13.25
N PRO A 165 3.73 -2.90 11.99
CA PRO A 165 4.51 -1.69 11.69
C PRO A 165 3.83 -0.43 12.23
N ASP A 166 4.60 0.53 12.71
CA ASP A 166 4.05 1.86 13.03
C ASP A 166 3.84 2.70 11.76
N VAL A 167 4.63 2.43 10.72
CA VAL A 167 4.54 3.04 9.39
C VAL A 167 4.65 1.93 8.35
N LEU A 168 3.68 1.86 7.44
CA LEU A 168 3.59 0.85 6.39
C LEU A 168 3.53 1.54 5.02
N CYS A 169 4.52 1.25 4.18
CA CYS A 169 4.71 1.77 2.84
C CYS A 169 4.48 0.65 1.84
N LEU A 170 3.45 0.77 1.01
CA LEU A 170 3.07 -0.25 0.04
C LEU A 170 3.15 0.25 -1.40
N GLN A 171 3.56 -0.64 -2.31
CA GLN A 171 3.44 -0.45 -3.76
C GLN A 171 2.53 -1.51 -4.36
N GLU A 172 2.04 -1.22 -5.57
CA GLU A 172 1.12 -2.08 -6.31
C GLU A 172 -0.20 -2.36 -5.58
N VAL A 173 -0.72 -1.33 -4.91
CA VAL A 173 -2.00 -1.45 -4.19
C VAL A 173 -3.15 -1.17 -5.14
N ASP A 174 -3.83 -2.21 -5.62
CA ASP A 174 -5.06 -2.11 -6.42
C ASP A 174 -6.34 -2.42 -5.62
N HIS A 175 -6.22 -2.87 -4.37
CA HIS A 175 -7.32 -3.13 -3.43
C HIS A 175 -7.35 -2.17 -2.22
N TYR A 176 -6.97 -0.90 -2.44
CA TYR A 176 -6.88 0.09 -1.37
C TYR A 176 -8.24 0.37 -0.72
N PHE A 177 -9.26 0.71 -1.51
CA PHE A 177 -10.54 1.18 -0.99
C PHE A 177 -11.44 0.07 -0.44
N ASP A 178 -11.44 -1.11 -1.07
CA ASP A 178 -12.30 -2.23 -0.68
C ASP A 178 -11.72 -3.08 0.45
N THR A 179 -10.39 -3.10 0.62
CA THR A 179 -9.73 -3.99 1.58
C THR A 179 -8.81 -3.24 2.54
N PHE A 180 -7.70 -2.67 2.05
CA PHE A 180 -6.63 -2.21 2.96
C PHE A 180 -7.01 -0.99 3.79
N ARG A 181 -7.67 0.02 3.21
CA ARG A 181 -8.13 1.21 3.93
C ARG A 181 -9.10 0.84 5.07
N PRO A 182 -10.24 0.16 4.83
CA PRO A 182 -11.20 -0.12 5.91
C PRO A 182 -10.62 -1.04 6.98
N VAL A 183 -9.90 -2.10 6.60
CA VAL A 183 -9.31 -3.05 7.57
C VAL A 183 -8.25 -2.36 8.43
N LEU A 184 -7.28 -1.67 7.84
CA LEU A 184 -6.21 -1.03 8.61
C LEU A 184 -6.72 0.20 9.39
N ALA A 185 -7.75 0.92 8.90
CA ALA A 185 -8.41 1.98 9.66
C ALA A 185 -9.06 1.45 10.94
N SER A 186 -9.69 0.27 10.89
CA SER A 186 -10.26 -0.38 12.09
C SER A 186 -9.19 -0.74 13.14
N LEU A 187 -7.94 -0.96 12.71
CA LEU A 187 -6.81 -1.24 13.60
C LEU A 187 -6.12 0.02 14.12
N GLY A 188 -6.55 1.22 13.71
CA GLY A 188 -5.96 2.48 14.15
C GLY A 188 -4.92 3.08 13.20
N TYR A 189 -4.84 2.61 11.95
CA TYR A 189 -4.02 3.27 10.94
C TYR A 189 -4.78 4.41 10.26
N GLN A 190 -4.13 5.55 10.11
CA GLN A 190 -4.53 6.55 9.12
C GLN A 190 -3.69 6.33 7.86
N SER A 191 -4.21 6.68 6.68
CA SER A 191 -3.52 6.39 5.44
C SER A 191 -3.80 7.36 4.30
N SER A 192 -2.96 7.28 3.28
CA SER A 192 -3.05 8.04 2.04
C SER A 192 -2.66 7.16 0.86
N PHE A 193 -3.37 7.29 -0.26
CA PHE A 193 -3.16 6.50 -1.48
C PHE A 193 -3.03 7.42 -2.70
N CYS A 194 -2.06 7.13 -3.55
CA CYS A 194 -1.87 7.80 -4.83
C CYS A 194 -1.76 6.76 -5.95
N PRO A 195 -2.78 6.65 -6.84
CA PRO A 195 -2.76 5.73 -7.96
C PRO A 195 -1.82 6.21 -9.08
N LYS A 196 -1.25 5.27 -9.85
CA LYS A 196 -0.58 5.60 -11.11
C LYS A 196 -1.60 6.16 -12.10
N PRO A 197 -1.35 7.30 -12.78
CA PRO A 197 -2.31 7.91 -13.72
C PRO A 197 -2.77 6.96 -14.83
N CYS A 198 -1.85 6.16 -15.36
CA CYS A 198 -2.09 5.13 -16.37
C CYS A 198 -1.58 3.78 -15.84
N SER A 199 -2.21 3.28 -14.79
CA SER A 199 -1.84 1.98 -14.19
C SER A 199 -1.94 0.84 -15.21
N PRO A 200 -0.96 -0.08 -15.26
CA PRO A 200 -1.05 -1.28 -16.08
C PRO A 200 -2.16 -2.25 -15.65
N CYS A 201 -2.72 -2.12 -14.45
CA CYS A 201 -3.86 -2.94 -14.01
C CYS A 201 -5.08 -2.72 -14.91
N LEU A 202 -5.24 -1.52 -15.46
CA LEU A 202 -6.38 -1.15 -16.30
C LEU A 202 -6.44 -1.91 -17.63
N ASP A 203 -5.32 -2.48 -18.08
CA ASP A 203 -5.31 -3.32 -19.29
C ASP A 203 -5.71 -4.79 -19.00
N VAL A 204 -5.90 -5.16 -17.72
CA VAL A 204 -6.28 -6.51 -17.31
C VAL A 204 -7.80 -6.59 -17.21
N HIS A 205 -8.38 -7.65 -17.80
CA HIS A 205 -9.81 -7.91 -17.68
C HIS A 205 -10.19 -8.20 -16.22
N ASN A 206 -11.33 -7.69 -15.75
CA ASN A 206 -11.79 -7.78 -14.35
C ASN A 206 -10.82 -7.16 -13.31
N ASN A 207 -10.06 -6.13 -13.67
CA ASN A 207 -9.23 -5.40 -12.70
C ASN A 207 -10.08 -4.67 -11.64
N ASN A 208 -9.45 -4.32 -10.52
CA ASN A 208 -10.06 -3.53 -9.43
C ASN A 208 -9.67 -2.04 -9.49
N GLY A 209 -9.43 -1.51 -10.69
CA GLY A 209 -8.95 -0.15 -10.90
C GLY A 209 -7.41 -0.04 -10.91
N PRO A 210 -6.87 1.19 -10.80
CA PRO A 210 -5.44 1.43 -10.91
C PRO A 210 -4.69 1.02 -9.63
N ASP A 211 -3.52 0.40 -9.79
CA ASP A 211 -2.55 0.28 -8.70
C ASP A 211 -1.89 1.61 -8.35
N GLY A 212 -1.33 1.69 -7.14
CA GLY A 212 -0.64 2.87 -6.66
C GLY A 212 0.29 2.62 -5.47
N CYS A 213 0.78 3.72 -4.92
CA CYS A 213 1.49 3.73 -3.64
C CYS A 213 0.52 4.07 -2.51
N ALA A 214 0.62 3.35 -1.39
CA ALA A 214 -0.13 3.63 -0.19
C ALA A 214 0.81 3.79 1.02
N LEU A 215 0.52 4.78 1.86
CA LEU A 215 1.25 5.05 3.10
C LEU A 215 0.27 5.01 4.25
N PHE A 216 0.49 4.09 5.20
CA PHE A 216 -0.28 3.97 6.43
C PHE A 216 0.61 4.28 7.62
N PHE A 217 0.04 4.88 8.68
CA PHE A 217 0.74 5.09 9.94
C PHE A 217 -0.20 4.96 11.13
N ASN A 218 0.33 4.51 12.26
CA ASN A 218 -0.43 4.35 13.50
C ASN A 218 -0.83 5.72 14.08
N ARG A 219 -2.12 6.07 14.00
CA ARG A 219 -2.63 7.39 14.41
C ARG A 219 -2.53 7.64 15.92
N ARG A 220 -2.43 6.58 16.73
CA ARG A 220 -2.18 6.68 18.17
C ARG A 220 -0.75 7.11 18.48
N ARG A 221 0.19 6.80 17.59
CA ARG A 221 1.62 7.12 17.78
C ARG A 221 2.02 8.39 17.04
N PHE A 222 1.41 8.67 15.90
CA PHE A 222 1.76 9.80 15.05
C PHE A 222 0.56 10.71 14.76
N GLN A 223 0.83 12.01 14.69
CA GLN A 223 -0.06 13.02 14.15
C GLN A 223 0.41 13.38 12.74
N LEU A 224 -0.49 13.36 11.77
CA LEU A 224 -0.22 13.89 10.44
C LEU A 224 -0.13 15.42 10.50
N LEU A 225 0.97 15.98 10.00
CA LEU A 225 1.13 17.43 9.84
C LEU A 225 0.88 17.86 8.39
N HIS A 226 1.37 17.07 7.44
CA HIS A 226 1.24 17.36 6.02
C HIS A 226 1.28 16.06 5.20
N THR A 227 0.60 16.06 4.05
CA THR A 227 0.71 15.00 3.05
C THR A 227 0.83 15.60 1.65
N ALA A 228 1.67 14.98 0.82
CA ALA A 228 1.87 15.37 -0.57
C ALA A 228 1.80 14.14 -1.49
N HIS A 229 1.08 14.27 -2.59
CA HIS A 229 1.01 13.27 -3.66
C HIS A 229 1.83 13.78 -4.84
N LEU A 230 2.94 13.10 -5.13
CA LEU A 230 3.89 13.53 -6.13
C LEU A 230 3.74 12.68 -7.38
N ARG A 231 3.48 13.32 -8.52
CA ARG A 231 3.70 12.72 -9.84
C ARG A 231 5.12 13.01 -10.29
N LEU A 232 5.94 11.96 -10.40
CA LEU A 232 7.37 12.09 -10.71
C LEU A 232 7.55 12.63 -12.13
N SER A 233 8.61 13.42 -12.33
CA SER A 233 8.90 14.07 -13.61
C SER A 233 10.29 13.70 -14.10
N VAL A 234 10.47 13.62 -15.42
CA VAL A 234 11.78 13.48 -16.09
C VAL A 234 11.87 14.59 -17.11
N MET A 235 12.89 15.46 -17.01
CA MET A 235 13.07 16.62 -17.90
C MET A 235 11.78 17.46 -18.03
N MET A 236 11.16 17.79 -16.89
CA MET A 236 9.87 18.51 -16.79
C MET A 236 8.62 17.76 -17.31
N LEU A 237 8.77 16.57 -17.89
CA LEU A 237 7.65 15.75 -18.34
C LEU A 237 7.12 14.88 -17.20
N LYS A 238 5.81 14.97 -16.94
CA LYS A 238 5.16 14.12 -15.94
C LYS A 238 5.14 12.66 -16.39
N THR A 239 5.77 11.80 -15.60
CA THR A 239 5.83 10.35 -15.81
C THR A 239 4.56 9.66 -15.32
N ASN A 240 4.53 8.33 -15.41
CA ASN A 240 3.43 7.52 -14.87
C ASN A 240 3.65 7.13 -13.39
N GLN A 241 4.86 7.32 -12.86
CA GLN A 241 5.20 6.91 -11.50
C GLN A 241 4.88 8.02 -10.51
N VAL A 242 4.58 7.59 -9.28
CA VAL A 242 4.07 8.43 -8.21
C VAL A 242 4.81 8.16 -6.92
N ALA A 243 4.74 9.11 -5.99
CA ALA A 243 5.15 8.95 -4.62
C ALA A 243 4.13 9.59 -3.67
N VAL A 244 4.02 9.05 -2.45
CA VAL A 244 3.26 9.67 -1.35
C VAL A 244 4.24 10.07 -0.27
N VAL A 245 4.15 11.31 0.19
CA VAL A 245 4.96 11.82 1.31
C VAL A 245 4.01 12.20 2.45
N ALA A 246 4.38 11.85 3.68
CA ALA A 246 3.71 12.28 4.90
C ALA A 246 4.73 12.84 5.89
N THR A 247 4.45 14.04 6.42
CA THR A 247 5.18 14.62 7.54
C THR A 247 4.44 14.27 8.82
N LEU A 248 5.11 13.53 9.71
CA LEU A 248 4.53 12.94 10.90
C LEU A 248 5.19 13.52 12.16
N ARG A 249 4.39 13.85 13.17
CA ARG A 249 4.85 14.17 14.52
C ARG A 249 4.63 12.99 15.45
N CYS A 250 5.69 12.49 16.06
CA CYS A 250 5.61 11.52 17.16
C CYS A 250 4.88 12.17 18.34
N ARG A 251 3.73 11.60 18.74
CA ARG A 251 2.94 12.12 19.86
C ARG A 251 3.64 11.96 21.20
N LEU A 252 4.51 10.95 21.34
CA LEU A 252 5.25 10.68 22.57
C LEU A 252 6.46 11.60 22.75
N THR A 253 7.22 11.86 21.68
CA THR A 253 8.50 12.59 21.76
C THR A 253 8.42 14.01 21.20
N GLY A 254 7.36 14.36 20.49
CA GLY A 254 7.23 15.64 19.77
C GLY A 254 8.09 15.72 18.50
N GLN A 255 8.97 14.75 18.25
CA GLN A 255 9.86 14.74 17.08
C GLN A 255 9.08 14.62 15.78
N VAL A 256 9.52 15.36 14.77
CA VAL A 256 8.93 15.39 13.43
C VAL A 256 9.86 14.68 12.47
N PHE A 257 9.30 13.89 11.56
CA PHE A 257 10.02 13.26 10.46
C PHE A 257 9.11 13.11 9.24
N CYS A 258 9.70 13.02 8.07
CA CYS A 258 9.02 12.73 6.82
C CYS A 258 9.17 11.26 6.47
N VAL A 259 8.11 10.67 5.94
CA VAL A 259 8.11 9.34 5.32
C VAL A 259 7.65 9.50 3.88
N ALA A 260 8.38 8.90 2.96
CA ALA A 260 7.99 8.80 1.57
C ALA A 260 7.87 7.35 1.13
N VAL A 261 6.91 7.07 0.25
CA VAL A 261 6.79 5.80 -0.47
C VAL A 261 6.74 6.06 -1.97
N THR A 262 7.48 5.27 -2.75
CA THR A 262 7.52 5.39 -4.22
C THR A 262 7.56 4.03 -4.91
N HIS A 263 7.22 4.03 -6.20
CA HIS A 263 7.41 2.88 -7.09
C HIS A 263 7.93 3.42 -8.43
N LEU A 264 9.21 3.18 -8.74
CA LEU A 264 9.86 3.72 -9.95
C LEU A 264 9.58 2.88 -11.20
N LYS A 265 10.10 3.32 -12.35
CA LYS A 265 9.84 2.68 -13.65
C LYS A 265 10.46 1.28 -13.72
N ALA A 266 9.60 0.27 -13.84
CA ALA A 266 9.98 -1.13 -14.03
C ALA A 266 10.61 -1.44 -15.40
N ARG A 267 11.20 -2.64 -15.48
CA ARG A 267 11.88 -3.28 -16.64
C ARG A 267 13.25 -2.68 -16.97
N SER A 268 14.11 -3.50 -17.57
CA SER A 268 15.42 -3.08 -18.11
C SER A 268 15.27 -2.12 -19.30
N GLY A 269 16.32 -1.35 -19.57
CA GLY A 269 16.35 -0.30 -20.59
C GLY A 269 15.76 1.04 -20.13
N TRP A 270 15.40 1.16 -18.84
CA TRP A 270 14.84 2.37 -18.23
C TRP A 270 15.72 2.94 -17.11
N GLU A 271 16.98 2.53 -17.03
CA GLU A 271 17.93 2.88 -15.96
C GLU A 271 18.11 4.41 -15.87
N ALA A 272 18.38 5.08 -17.00
CA ALA A 272 18.50 6.54 -17.06
C ALA A 272 17.19 7.25 -16.71
N PHE A 273 16.05 6.65 -17.07
CA PHE A 273 14.73 7.19 -16.73
C PHE A 273 14.45 7.08 -15.23
N ARG A 274 14.78 5.93 -14.61
CA ARG A 274 14.73 5.75 -13.15
C ARG A 274 15.65 6.72 -12.42
N SER A 275 16.87 6.93 -12.92
CA SER A 275 17.80 7.92 -12.37
C SER A 275 17.18 9.33 -12.36
N ALA A 276 16.58 9.76 -13.48
CA ALA A 276 15.92 11.06 -13.55
C ALA A 276 14.66 11.14 -12.64
N GLN A 277 13.89 10.05 -12.52
CA GLN A 277 12.77 9.98 -11.57
C GLN A 277 13.25 10.10 -10.12
N GLY A 278 14.32 9.39 -9.77
CA GLY A 278 14.93 9.45 -8.44
C GLY A 278 15.49 10.84 -8.13
N ALA A 279 16.16 11.47 -9.09
CA ALA A 279 16.65 12.85 -8.93
C ALA A 279 15.50 13.85 -8.67
N HIS A 280 14.40 13.75 -9.42
CA HIS A 280 13.21 14.57 -9.17
C HIS A 280 12.59 14.27 -7.81
N LEU A 281 12.52 13.00 -7.39
CA LEU A 281 12.04 12.64 -6.05
C LEU A 281 12.92 13.26 -4.96
N LEU A 282 14.24 13.12 -5.05
CA LEU A 282 15.19 13.71 -4.09
C LEU A 282 15.05 15.24 -4.01
N GLN A 283 14.88 15.91 -5.16
CA GLN A 283 14.63 17.35 -5.19
C GLN A 283 13.36 17.72 -4.42
N GLN A 284 12.24 17.05 -4.70
CA GLN A 284 10.97 17.31 -4.00
C GLN A 284 11.06 17.01 -2.51
N LEU A 285 11.76 15.95 -2.12
CA LEU A 285 11.97 15.63 -0.71
C LEU A 285 12.82 16.69 -0.02
N CYS A 286 13.89 17.17 -0.67
CA CYS A 286 14.69 18.29 -0.17
C CYS A 286 13.84 19.55 0.04
N ASP A 287 13.01 19.93 -0.92
CA ASP A 287 12.13 21.10 -0.82
C ASP A 287 11.13 20.97 0.33
N LEU A 288 10.67 19.75 0.65
CA LEU A 288 9.75 19.47 1.74
C LEU A 288 10.45 19.39 3.11
N THR A 289 11.68 18.89 3.17
CA THR A 289 12.40 18.67 4.44
C THR A 289 13.28 19.85 4.86
N THR A 290 13.61 20.78 3.97
CA THR A 290 14.46 21.96 4.27
C THR A 290 13.69 23.22 4.64
N GLN A 291 12.36 23.13 4.81
CA GLN A 291 11.54 24.28 5.22
C GLN A 291 11.77 24.72 6.67
N SER A 292 12.46 23.91 7.49
CA SER A 292 12.85 24.23 8.88
C SER A 292 14.36 24.41 9.01
N GLU A 293 14.81 25.29 9.93
CA GLU A 293 16.23 25.60 10.16
C GLU A 293 17.12 24.37 10.41
N GLU A 294 16.59 23.33 11.08
CA GLU A 294 17.33 22.10 11.40
C GLU A 294 17.16 20.98 10.36
N GLY A 295 16.28 21.17 9.37
CA GLY A 295 15.83 20.11 8.47
C GLY A 295 14.97 19.03 9.15
N ILE A 296 14.07 18.39 8.39
CA ILE A 296 13.21 17.31 8.88
C ILE A 296 13.84 15.95 8.52
N PRO A 297 14.13 15.07 9.50
CA PRO A 297 14.59 13.71 9.24
C PRO A 297 13.68 12.95 8.27
N LEU A 298 14.26 12.09 7.44
CA LEU A 298 13.55 11.44 6.34
C LEU A 298 13.71 9.92 6.38
N VAL A 299 12.62 9.22 6.03
CA VAL A 299 12.61 7.79 5.67
C VAL A 299 12.00 7.68 4.27
N VAL A 300 12.66 6.97 3.35
CA VAL A 300 12.13 6.71 1.99
C VAL A 300 12.04 5.22 1.76
N CYS A 301 10.83 4.73 1.57
CA CYS A 301 10.53 3.36 1.22
C CYS A 301 10.18 3.26 -0.27
N GLY A 302 10.53 2.16 -0.92
CA GLY A 302 9.99 1.92 -2.25
C GLY A 302 10.58 0.73 -2.97
N ASP A 303 9.85 0.32 -4.01
CA ASP A 303 10.38 -0.51 -5.09
C ASP A 303 10.98 0.42 -6.14
N PHE A 304 12.31 0.47 -6.17
CA PHE A 304 13.05 1.32 -7.07
C PHE A 304 13.22 0.67 -8.45
N ASN A 305 12.85 -0.61 -8.62
CA ASN A 305 13.08 -1.38 -9.83
C ASN A 305 14.52 -1.26 -10.37
N ALA A 306 15.47 -1.06 -9.46
CA ALA A 306 16.86 -0.80 -9.77
C ALA A 306 17.75 -1.55 -8.78
N GLU A 307 18.79 -2.20 -9.29
CA GLU A 307 19.80 -2.84 -8.45
C GLU A 307 20.78 -1.80 -7.86
N PRO A 308 21.56 -2.16 -6.81
CA PRO A 308 22.53 -1.25 -6.21
C PRO A 308 23.62 -0.73 -7.16
N SER A 309 23.80 -1.40 -8.31
CA SER A 309 24.73 -1.00 -9.37
C SER A 309 24.21 0.15 -10.25
N GLU A 310 22.91 0.46 -10.19
CA GLU A 310 22.31 1.50 -11.02
C GLU A 310 22.52 2.91 -10.48
N GLU A 311 22.52 3.88 -11.41
CA GLU A 311 22.77 5.28 -11.12
C GLU A 311 21.74 5.90 -10.14
N VAL A 312 20.49 5.44 -10.15
CA VAL A 312 19.47 5.91 -9.22
C VAL A 312 19.82 5.58 -7.76
N TYR A 313 20.38 4.41 -7.51
CA TYR A 313 20.85 4.00 -6.18
C TYR A 313 22.02 4.88 -5.74
N ARG A 314 23.00 5.09 -6.62
CA ARG A 314 24.15 5.98 -6.38
C ARG A 314 23.69 7.39 -6.03
N CYS A 315 22.71 7.92 -6.77
CA CYS A 315 22.13 9.25 -6.52
C CYS A 315 21.54 9.37 -5.11
N PHE A 316 20.87 8.33 -4.60
CA PHE A 316 20.31 8.31 -3.25
C PHE A 316 21.42 8.25 -2.19
N MET A 317 22.41 7.36 -2.35
CA MET A 317 23.56 7.26 -1.45
C MET A 317 24.38 8.55 -1.34
N THR A 318 24.57 9.27 -2.46
CA THR A 318 25.37 10.51 -2.49
C THR A 318 24.52 11.78 -2.35
N SER A 319 23.24 11.65 -2.01
CA SER A 319 22.32 12.76 -1.87
C SER A 319 22.73 13.69 -0.72
N PRO A 320 22.55 15.03 -0.86
CA PRO A 320 22.77 15.96 0.26
C PRO A 320 21.80 15.72 1.44
N LEU A 321 20.74 14.93 1.25
CA LEU A 321 19.84 14.49 2.31
C LEU A 321 20.49 13.51 3.32
N GLY A 322 21.73 13.06 3.04
CA GLY A 322 22.49 12.19 3.95
C GLY A 322 21.78 10.87 4.22
N LEU A 323 21.33 10.22 3.15
CA LEU A 323 20.57 8.98 3.23
C LEU A 323 21.50 7.77 3.26
N ASP A 324 21.12 6.77 4.05
CA ASP A 324 21.71 5.44 4.01
C ASP A 324 20.61 4.36 3.90
N SER A 325 20.97 3.16 3.47
CA SER A 325 20.06 2.03 3.30
C SER A 325 20.08 1.10 4.51
N ALA A 326 18.92 0.91 5.15
CA ALA A 326 18.80 0.16 6.40
C ALA A 326 19.21 -1.32 6.25
N TYR A 327 18.94 -1.92 5.08
CA TYR A 327 19.15 -3.35 4.86
C TYR A 327 20.61 -3.75 4.66
N LYS A 328 21.51 -2.79 4.40
CA LYS A 328 22.96 -3.01 4.49
C LYS A 328 23.41 -3.44 5.88
N CYS A 329 22.66 -3.12 6.94
CA CYS A 329 22.98 -3.56 8.29
C CYS A 329 22.94 -5.09 8.48
N LEU A 330 22.43 -5.85 7.50
CA LEU A 330 22.48 -7.32 7.53
C LEU A 330 23.85 -7.87 7.11
N SER A 331 24.67 -7.12 6.38
CA SER A 331 26.00 -7.56 5.99
C SER A 331 27.02 -7.31 7.09
N GLU A 332 28.08 -8.13 7.13
CA GLU A 332 29.16 -8.00 8.12
C GLU A 332 29.90 -6.67 8.01
N ASP A 333 30.08 -6.17 6.78
CA ASP A 333 30.71 -4.88 6.48
C ASP A 333 29.77 -3.68 6.66
N ARG A 334 28.48 -3.93 6.91
CA ARG A 334 27.39 -2.94 6.99
C ARG A 334 27.26 -2.02 5.78
N ASN A 335 27.82 -2.43 4.65
CA ASN A 335 27.88 -1.62 3.44
C ASN A 335 27.45 -2.37 2.18
N THR A 336 27.11 -3.65 2.31
CA THR A 336 26.65 -4.51 1.23
C THR A 336 25.14 -4.73 1.35
N GLU A 337 24.42 -4.44 0.28
CA GLU A 337 22.97 -4.68 0.20
C GLU A 337 22.62 -6.17 0.25
N PRO A 338 21.39 -6.56 0.62
CA PRO A 338 21.01 -7.96 0.64
C PRO A 338 21.11 -8.57 -0.77
N PRO A 339 21.25 -9.90 -0.87
CA PRO A 339 21.41 -10.56 -2.16
C PRO A 339 20.15 -10.47 -3.04
N TYR A 340 18.97 -10.29 -2.44
CA TYR A 340 17.72 -10.09 -3.14
C TYR A 340 16.65 -9.50 -2.20
N THR A 341 15.66 -8.85 -2.81
CA THR A 341 14.38 -8.49 -2.19
C THR A 341 13.20 -9.03 -3.00
N SER A 342 13.44 -9.41 -4.26
CA SER A 342 12.49 -10.11 -5.13
C SER A 342 13.14 -11.33 -5.77
N TRP A 343 12.42 -12.46 -5.82
CA TRP A 343 12.90 -13.69 -6.45
C TRP A 343 11.73 -14.47 -7.06
N LYS A 344 11.71 -14.55 -8.39
CA LYS A 344 10.57 -15.04 -9.17
C LYS A 344 10.98 -15.75 -10.46
N ILE A 345 10.09 -16.57 -11.00
CA ILE A 345 10.29 -17.27 -12.27
C ILE A 345 9.15 -16.88 -13.22
N ARG A 346 9.51 -16.28 -14.36
CA ARG A 346 8.60 -15.81 -15.42
C ARG A 346 8.99 -16.48 -16.75
N PRO A 347 8.26 -16.29 -17.86
CA PRO A 347 8.62 -16.91 -19.14
C PRO A 347 9.99 -16.46 -19.66
N SER A 348 10.45 -15.28 -19.23
CA SER A 348 11.79 -14.75 -19.52
C SER A 348 12.92 -15.43 -18.74
N GLY A 349 12.59 -16.29 -17.77
CA GLY A 349 13.54 -16.97 -16.90
C GLY A 349 13.37 -16.63 -15.42
N GLU A 350 14.27 -17.18 -14.61
CA GLU A 350 14.40 -16.89 -13.19
C GLU A 350 15.09 -15.54 -13.00
N SER A 351 14.51 -14.69 -12.14
CA SER A 351 15.02 -13.37 -11.79
C SER A 351 15.12 -13.26 -10.28
N ARG A 352 16.29 -12.83 -9.81
CA ARG A 352 16.61 -12.62 -8.40
C ARG A 352 17.39 -11.32 -8.27
N SER A 353 16.78 -10.31 -7.67
CA SER A 353 17.32 -8.95 -7.63
C SER A 353 16.97 -8.23 -6.32
N THR A 354 17.79 -7.25 -5.96
CA THR A 354 17.54 -6.30 -4.87
C THR A 354 16.99 -5.02 -5.47
N LEU A 355 15.70 -4.77 -5.25
CA LEU A 355 14.94 -3.68 -5.87
C LEU A 355 14.25 -2.78 -4.84
N ASP A 356 14.09 -3.29 -3.62
CA ASP A 356 13.34 -2.65 -2.54
C ASP A 356 14.29 -2.08 -1.50
N TYR A 357 14.00 -0.87 -1.04
CA TYR A 357 14.87 -0.16 -0.11
C TYR A 357 14.09 0.56 0.99
N ILE A 358 14.70 0.63 2.18
CA ILE A 358 14.32 1.55 3.25
C ILE A 358 15.51 2.49 3.48
N TRP A 359 15.47 3.65 2.85
CA TRP A 359 16.42 4.72 3.05
C TRP A 359 16.08 5.51 4.31
N TYR A 360 17.08 5.98 5.05
CA TYR A 360 16.89 6.81 6.24
C TYR A 360 17.96 7.89 6.34
N SER A 361 17.64 9.03 6.96
CA SER A 361 18.61 10.07 7.30
C SER A 361 19.61 9.56 8.34
N GLU A 362 20.83 9.23 7.91
CA GLU A 362 21.85 8.54 8.70
C GLU A 362 22.19 9.25 10.01
N ARG A 363 22.25 10.59 9.96
CA ARG A 363 22.58 11.43 11.13
C ARG A 363 21.46 11.49 12.16
N ALA A 364 20.21 11.31 11.73
CA ALA A 364 19.03 11.51 12.55
C ALA A 364 18.45 10.20 13.10
N PHE A 365 18.69 9.08 12.41
CA PHE A 365 18.16 7.77 12.81
C PHE A 365 19.26 6.73 13.03
N GLN A 366 18.92 5.80 13.89
CA GLN A 366 19.64 4.59 14.21
C GLN A 366 18.77 3.41 13.79
N VAL A 367 19.29 2.51 12.95
CA VAL A 367 18.66 1.22 12.70
C VAL A 367 18.94 0.32 13.89
N ASP A 368 17.93 -0.15 14.60
CA ASP A 368 18.03 -0.99 15.81
C ASP A 368 17.90 -2.48 15.48
N THR A 369 16.94 -2.81 14.61
CA THR A 369 16.70 -4.18 14.12
C THR A 369 16.35 -4.18 12.64
N VAL A 370 16.65 -5.29 11.97
CA VAL A 370 16.26 -5.54 10.57
C VAL A 370 15.73 -6.97 10.45
N LEU A 371 14.60 -7.14 9.76
CA LEU A 371 14.01 -8.45 9.48
C LEU A 371 14.81 -9.18 8.42
N ARG A 372 15.33 -10.37 8.75
CA ARG A 372 16.25 -11.14 7.89
C ARG A 372 15.62 -11.49 6.55
N ILE A 373 16.45 -11.51 5.49
CA ILE A 373 16.09 -12.08 4.20
C ILE A 373 16.18 -13.61 4.29
N PRO A 374 15.14 -14.37 3.88
CA PRO A 374 15.19 -15.83 3.86
C PRO A 374 16.32 -16.38 3.00
N ASN A 375 16.79 -17.58 3.29
CA ASN A 375 17.71 -18.29 2.41
C ASN A 375 16.95 -19.04 1.29
N GLU A 376 17.69 -19.63 0.36
CA GLU A 376 17.10 -20.36 -0.77
C GLU A 376 16.22 -21.54 -0.35
N GLU A 377 16.60 -22.28 0.69
CA GLU A 377 15.83 -23.42 1.21
C GLU A 377 14.47 -22.98 1.76
N GLN A 378 14.46 -21.84 2.47
CA GLN A 378 13.23 -21.25 3.01
C GLN A 378 12.30 -20.72 1.91
N ILE A 379 12.87 -20.14 0.84
CA ILE A 379 12.10 -19.69 -0.34
C ILE A 379 11.51 -20.87 -1.11
N GLY A 380 12.23 -21.98 -1.18
CA GLY A 380 11.84 -23.14 -1.95
C GLY A 380 12.14 -23.01 -3.45
N PRO A 381 12.03 -24.10 -4.22
CA PRO A 381 12.46 -24.18 -5.61
C PRO A 381 11.61 -23.36 -6.58
N ASP A 382 10.33 -23.14 -6.25
CA ASP A 382 9.38 -22.43 -7.11
C ASP A 382 9.40 -20.91 -6.93
N ARG A 383 10.19 -20.43 -5.97
CA ARG A 383 10.38 -19.01 -5.64
C ARG A 383 9.07 -18.33 -5.24
N LEU A 384 8.96 -17.03 -5.52
CA LEU A 384 7.81 -16.22 -5.15
C LEU A 384 7.01 -15.78 -6.40
N PRO A 385 5.69 -15.55 -6.28
CA PRO A 385 4.84 -15.84 -5.13
C PRO A 385 4.56 -17.35 -5.02
N SER A 386 4.00 -17.79 -3.89
CA SER A 386 3.69 -19.20 -3.65
C SER A 386 2.55 -19.35 -2.64
N TYR A 387 2.16 -20.59 -2.31
CA TYR A 387 1.21 -20.83 -1.23
C TYR A 387 1.67 -20.32 0.14
N HIS A 388 2.97 -20.10 0.33
CA HIS A 388 3.54 -19.57 1.57
C HIS A 388 3.62 -18.05 1.60
N TYR A 389 3.54 -17.38 0.45
CA TYR A 389 3.87 -15.96 0.36
C TYR A 389 3.15 -15.25 -0.80
N PRO A 390 2.47 -14.11 -0.54
CA PRO A 390 1.50 -13.54 -1.47
C PRO A 390 2.10 -12.65 -2.57
N SER A 391 3.38 -12.29 -2.48
CA SER A 391 4.04 -11.35 -3.39
C SER A 391 5.33 -11.96 -3.93
N ASP A 392 5.78 -11.51 -5.10
CA ASP A 392 7.09 -11.81 -5.64
C ASP A 392 8.22 -10.95 -5.03
N HIS A 393 7.87 -10.00 -4.16
CA HIS A 393 8.79 -9.21 -3.35
C HIS A 393 8.61 -9.55 -1.88
N LEU A 394 9.71 -9.65 -1.14
CA LEU A 394 9.71 -9.82 0.31
C LEU A 394 9.42 -8.49 1.01
N SER A 395 8.65 -8.54 2.09
CA SER A 395 8.50 -7.39 2.98
C SER A 395 9.84 -7.05 3.62
N LEU A 396 10.17 -5.76 3.62
CA LEU A 396 11.29 -5.22 4.36
C LEU A 396 10.76 -4.59 5.64
N VAL A 397 11.32 -4.96 6.79
CA VAL A 397 10.91 -4.42 8.10
C VAL A 397 12.15 -4.06 8.90
N CYS A 398 12.20 -2.84 9.42
CA CYS A 398 13.24 -2.40 10.34
C CYS A 398 12.67 -1.56 11.47
N ASP A 399 13.38 -1.55 12.59
CA ASP A 399 13.09 -0.68 13.73
C ASP A 399 14.10 0.48 13.72
N LEU A 400 13.60 1.72 13.71
CA LEU A 400 14.41 2.95 13.71
C LEU A 400 14.22 3.74 15.01
N SER A 401 15.30 4.20 15.62
CA SER A 401 15.27 5.14 16.75
C SER A 401 15.91 6.47 16.37
N PHE A 402 15.42 7.59 16.91
CA PHE A 402 16.09 8.87 16.74
C PHE A 402 17.45 8.89 17.45
N SER A 403 18.48 9.39 16.77
CA SER A 403 19.86 9.49 17.27
C SER A 403 20.03 10.52 18.40
N GLN A 404 19.19 11.57 18.43
CA GLN A 404 19.21 12.60 19.47
C GLN A 404 17.91 12.54 20.28
N GLN A 405 18.02 12.44 21.61
CA GLN A 405 16.91 12.85 22.46
C GLN A 405 16.86 14.38 22.45
N PRO A 406 15.68 15.01 22.26
CA PRO A 406 15.58 16.44 22.49
C PRO A 406 16.07 16.70 23.91
N HIS A 407 16.94 17.70 24.06
CA HIS A 407 17.26 18.24 25.38
C HIS A 407 15.93 18.44 26.12
N ARG A 408 15.68 17.62 27.15
CA ARG A 408 14.69 17.96 28.18
C ARG A 408 15.20 19.25 28.80
N LEU A 409 14.70 20.40 28.31
CA LEU A 409 14.76 21.62 29.08
C LEU A 409 14.05 21.31 30.40
N MET A 410 14.86 21.38 31.46
CA MET A 410 14.49 21.11 32.85
C MET A 410 13.28 21.94 33.30
#